data_AF-A0A4Q9KKE6-F1
#
_entry.id   AF-A0A4Q9KKE6-F1
#
_cell.length_a   1.000
_cell.length_b   1.000
_cell.length_c   1.000
_cell.angle_alpha   90.00
_cell.angle_beta   90.00
_cell.angle_gamma   90.00
#
_symmetry.space_group_name_H-M   'P 1'
#
loop_
_entity.id
_entity.type
_entity.pdbx_description
1 polymer ?
#
loop_
_entity_poly.entity_id
_entity_poly.type
_entity_poly.pdbx_seq_one_letter_code
_entity_poly.pdbx_strand_id
1 'polypeptide(L)'
;MGHLQSPPGRLPRGLGAGLQNGPMAPVELGLLTLAVLAWIAVGVVAVVAKAFHRDEVFTNAIPGTIPRDASTAPRHRVQGVSQEYDGEIPVSFSPPRGLTPGLVGTVVDGSVDSRDLTATLIDLARRGHLSIEAVPGYGEPSKAMKDYARRPVDEERKTDWLLKRADEPPADHLSPLEHDLLKGLFHGNDRMRMGNLDQPALQALREAQVGLYREVVEHGWYRKHPQAKGGAGCLLIGLGVVLAGLFIAVKQTWPVFIAAALVVGAFIVLSRALRGRTPRTAEGSAVRIQALGFKKYLATAEAEQFKFEEAAGLFSRYLPYAMVFGVAQHWAKVFGDVARNAQASGWTGDLTPDLLWFDGPGVDFSDLLFWDSLDGDLDLFGAADGLVELGGGAVEGLGEVATQLGDFMGSLDFLDGLGDGCDVGGCGDVGGCIDL
;
A
#
# COMPACT_ATOMS: atom_id res chain seq x y z
N MET A 1 -83.36 45.57 8.42
CA MET A 1 -83.44 44.23 9.07
C MET A 1 -82.94 43.24 8.03
N GLY A 2 -81.69 42.77 8.00
CA GLY A 2 -80.79 42.43 9.08
C GLY A 2 -80.92 40.94 9.38
N HIS A 3 -80.15 40.08 8.69
CA HIS A 3 -79.67 38.81 9.22
C HIS A 3 -78.43 38.32 8.45
N LEU A 4 -77.47 37.86 9.25
CA LEU A 4 -76.09 37.48 8.97
C LEU A 4 -75.96 36.10 8.30
N GLN A 5 -74.96 35.93 7.43
CA GLN A 5 -74.19 34.69 7.29
C GLN A 5 -72.84 34.98 6.60
N SER A 6 -71.74 34.71 7.32
CA SER A 6 -70.34 34.78 6.86
C SER A 6 -69.99 33.65 5.88
N PRO A 7 -68.95 33.80 5.03
CA PRO A 7 -67.72 33.00 5.23
C PRO A 7 -66.43 33.67 4.67
N PRO A 8 -65.29 32.98 4.56
CA PRO A 8 -64.36 32.59 5.63
C PRO A 8 -63.02 33.34 5.55
N GLY A 9 -62.25 33.31 6.64
CA GLY A 9 -60.93 33.93 6.75
C GLY A 9 -59.92 33.40 5.74
N ARG A 10 -59.24 34.31 5.04
CA ARG A 10 -58.02 34.02 4.28
C ARG A 10 -56.81 34.17 5.20
N LEU A 11 -56.06 33.09 5.36
CA LEU A 11 -54.72 33.07 5.93
C LEU A 11 -53.81 34.06 5.18
N PRO A 12 -52.90 34.79 5.85
CA PRO A 12 -51.83 35.50 5.16
C PRO A 12 -50.87 34.46 4.55
N ARG A 13 -50.83 34.37 3.21
CA ARG A 13 -49.73 33.74 2.47
C ARG A 13 -48.47 34.61 2.68
N GLY A 14 -47.79 34.41 3.79
CA GLY A 14 -46.38 34.77 3.95
C GLY A 14 -45.49 33.62 3.48
N LEU A 15 -44.33 33.96 2.94
CA LEU A 15 -43.24 33.06 2.51
C LEU A 15 -43.36 32.46 1.09
N GLY A 16 -43.68 33.31 0.13
CA GLY A 16 -43.02 33.24 -1.17
C GLY A 16 -41.87 34.25 -1.17
N ALA A 17 -40.72 33.90 -0.57
CA ALA A 17 -39.49 34.64 -0.80
C ALA A 17 -39.09 34.40 -2.27
N GLY A 18 -39.62 35.27 -3.14
CA GLY A 18 -39.30 35.26 -4.54
C GLY A 18 -37.80 35.43 -4.69
N LEU A 19 -37.15 34.41 -5.26
CA LEU A 19 -35.90 34.57 -5.99
C LEU A 19 -36.21 35.49 -7.17
N GLN A 20 -36.25 36.81 -6.92
CA GLN A 20 -36.30 37.79 -8.00
C GLN A 20 -34.95 37.73 -8.70
N ASN A 21 -34.93 37.05 -9.83
CA ASN A 21 -33.83 37.03 -10.79
C ASN A 21 -33.73 38.41 -11.49
N GLY A 22 -33.40 39.44 -10.72
CA GLY A 22 -32.95 40.72 -11.28
C GLY A 22 -31.60 40.55 -11.97
N PRO A 23 -31.26 41.40 -12.96
CA PRO A 23 -29.95 41.36 -13.60
C PRO A 23 -28.85 41.52 -12.54
N MET A 24 -27.83 40.66 -12.60
CA MET A 24 -26.72 40.66 -11.63
C MET A 24 -26.04 42.02 -11.58
N ALA A 25 -25.74 42.48 -10.36
CA ALA A 25 -25.02 43.73 -10.19
C ALA A 25 -23.60 43.63 -10.77
N PRO A 26 -22.99 44.73 -11.27
CA PRO A 26 -21.61 44.71 -11.78
C PRO A 26 -20.59 44.15 -10.78
N VAL A 27 -20.82 44.37 -9.47
CA VAL A 27 -19.99 43.83 -8.38
C VAL A 27 -20.10 42.30 -8.28
N GLU A 28 -21.28 41.73 -8.50
CA GLU A 28 -21.51 40.28 -8.46
C GLU A 28 -20.84 39.60 -9.66
N LEU A 29 -20.95 40.22 -10.84
CA LEU A 29 -20.21 39.80 -12.02
C LEU A 29 -18.69 39.85 -11.80
N GLY A 30 -18.18 40.93 -11.19
CA GLY A 30 -16.76 41.06 -10.87
C GLY A 30 -16.22 40.01 -9.89
N LEU A 31 -17.00 39.65 -8.87
CA LEU A 31 -16.58 38.61 -7.91
C LEU A 31 -16.60 37.21 -8.55
N LEU A 32 -17.59 36.93 -9.41
CA LEU A 32 -17.65 35.67 -10.15
C LEU A 32 -16.50 35.55 -11.16
N THR A 33 -16.13 36.62 -11.87
CA THR A 33 -14.99 36.58 -12.79
C THR A 33 -13.67 36.35 -12.05
N LEU A 34 -13.47 36.98 -10.88
CA LEU A 34 -12.31 36.71 -10.03
C LEU A 34 -12.25 35.26 -9.56
N ALA A 35 -13.39 34.67 -9.18
CA ALA A 35 -13.45 33.26 -8.78
C ALA A 35 -13.08 32.34 -9.96
N VAL A 36 -13.56 32.62 -11.17
CA VAL A 36 -13.19 31.86 -12.38
C VAL A 36 -11.70 32.00 -12.70
N LEU A 37 -11.14 33.22 -12.61
CA LEU A 37 -9.71 33.45 -12.81
C LEU A 37 -8.86 32.69 -11.79
N ALA A 38 -9.30 32.61 -10.52
CA ALA A 38 -8.64 31.81 -9.51
C ALA A 38 -8.58 30.33 -9.91
N TRP A 39 -9.68 29.76 -10.44
CA TRP A 39 -9.68 28.39 -10.95
C TRP A 39 -8.74 28.17 -12.14
N ILE A 40 -8.66 29.13 -13.07
CA ILE A 40 -7.70 29.08 -14.18
C ILE A 40 -6.26 29.09 -13.64
N ALA A 41 -5.95 29.98 -12.69
CA ALA A 41 -4.64 30.05 -12.07
C ALA A 41 -4.29 28.74 -11.34
N VAL A 42 -5.24 28.15 -10.59
CA VAL A 42 -5.07 26.84 -9.95
C VAL A 42 -4.82 25.75 -10.97
N GLY A 43 -5.53 25.75 -12.10
CA GLY A 43 -5.29 24.80 -13.19
C GLY A 43 -3.87 24.91 -13.77
N VAL A 44 -3.39 26.14 -14.02
CA VAL A 44 -2.02 26.38 -14.50
C VAL A 44 -0.99 25.92 -13.47
N VAL A 45 -1.16 26.29 -12.20
CA VAL A 45 -0.25 25.88 -11.12
C VAL A 45 -0.26 24.37 -10.95
N ALA A 46 -1.41 23.71 -11.05
CA ALA A 46 -1.51 22.25 -10.95
C ALA A 46 -0.76 21.54 -12.09
N VAL A 47 -0.88 22.05 -13.33
CA VAL A 47 -0.14 21.50 -14.49
C VAL A 47 1.36 21.70 -14.32
N VAL A 48 1.79 22.88 -13.87
CA VAL A 48 3.21 23.19 -13.62
C VAL A 48 3.75 22.33 -12.48
N ALA A 49 3.03 22.23 -11.36
CA ALA A 49 3.39 21.38 -10.23
C ALA A 49 3.54 19.92 -10.66
N LYS A 50 2.60 19.40 -11.46
CA LYS A 50 2.68 18.03 -12.01
C LYS A 50 3.96 17.80 -12.81
N ALA A 51 4.49 18.80 -13.51
CA ALA A 51 5.80 18.70 -14.20
C ALA A 51 6.99 18.62 -13.23
N PHE A 52 6.88 19.25 -12.06
CA PHE A 52 7.88 19.17 -10.99
C PHE A 52 7.89 17.82 -10.26
N HIS A 53 6.76 17.11 -10.23
CA HIS A 53 6.58 15.81 -9.59
C HIS A 53 6.75 14.61 -10.55
N ARG A 54 7.53 14.77 -11.62
CA ARG A 54 7.85 13.68 -12.56
C ARG A 54 9.16 13.01 -12.20
N ASP A 55 9.21 11.70 -12.40
CA ASP A 55 10.41 10.89 -12.20
C ASP A 55 11.55 11.29 -13.12
N GLU A 56 12.77 11.07 -12.66
CA GLU A 56 13.97 11.16 -13.47
C GLU A 56 14.30 9.79 -14.07
N VAL A 57 14.84 9.76 -15.28
CA VAL A 57 15.34 8.56 -15.97
C VAL A 57 16.65 8.89 -16.68
N PHE A 58 17.50 7.89 -16.90
CA PHE A 58 18.74 8.04 -17.66
C PHE A 58 18.44 8.20 -19.15
N THR A 59 19.08 9.18 -19.82
CA THR A 59 18.79 9.51 -21.23
C THR A 59 19.40 8.54 -22.23
N ASN A 60 20.55 7.94 -21.89
CA ASN A 60 21.33 7.07 -22.79
C ASN A 60 21.51 5.65 -22.24
N ALA A 61 20.59 5.22 -21.38
CA ALA A 61 20.60 3.88 -20.81
C ALA A 61 19.35 3.12 -21.24
N ILE A 62 19.47 1.81 -21.37
CA ILE A 62 18.29 0.95 -21.56
C ILE A 62 17.42 1.10 -20.31
N PRO A 63 16.09 1.26 -20.45
CA PRO A 63 15.18 1.32 -19.31
C PRO A 63 15.44 0.18 -18.31
N GLY A 64 15.62 0.53 -17.04
CA GLY A 64 15.96 -0.43 -15.99
C GLY A 64 17.45 -0.71 -15.81
N THR A 65 18.35 -0.17 -16.64
CA THR A 65 19.80 -0.30 -16.42
C THR A 65 20.37 0.91 -15.70
N ILE A 66 21.22 0.65 -14.70
CA ILE A 66 21.98 1.70 -14.01
C ILE A 66 23.36 1.77 -14.69
N PRO A 67 23.72 2.90 -15.32
CA PRO A 67 25.04 3.08 -15.91
C PRO A 67 26.16 2.94 -14.87
N ARG A 68 27.35 2.51 -15.30
CA ARG A 68 28.52 2.40 -14.41
C ARG A 68 28.86 3.74 -13.72
N ASP A 69 28.73 4.84 -14.46
CA ASP A 69 28.96 6.20 -13.95
C ASP A 69 27.63 6.93 -13.69
N ALA A 70 26.77 6.32 -12.87
CA ALA A 70 25.42 6.82 -12.58
C ALA A 70 25.39 8.28 -12.08
N SER A 71 26.41 8.70 -11.32
CA SER A 71 26.53 10.06 -10.78
C SER A 71 26.63 11.14 -11.86
N THR A 72 27.35 10.87 -12.96
CA THR A 72 27.59 11.80 -14.07
C THR A 72 26.70 11.55 -15.28
N ALA A 73 25.95 10.44 -15.30
CA ALA A 73 25.11 10.07 -16.43
C ALA A 73 24.02 11.13 -16.70
N PRO A 74 23.77 11.47 -17.97
CA PRO A 74 22.73 12.42 -18.34
C PRO A 74 21.36 11.88 -17.93
N ARG A 75 20.59 12.71 -17.25
CA ARG A 75 19.24 12.41 -16.76
C ARG A 75 18.24 13.40 -17.32
N HIS A 76 17.02 12.94 -17.56
CA HIS A 76 15.90 13.80 -17.92
C HIS A 76 14.66 13.37 -17.15
N ARG A 77 13.66 14.25 -17.09
CA ARG A 77 12.37 13.92 -16.49
C ARG A 77 11.52 13.15 -17.49
N VAL A 78 10.76 12.16 -17.01
CA VAL A 78 9.87 11.36 -17.84
C VAL A 78 8.92 12.25 -18.65
N GLN A 79 8.89 12.02 -19.96
CA GLN A 79 7.99 12.70 -20.89
C GLN A 79 6.75 11.83 -21.08
N GLY A 80 5.55 12.43 -21.11
CA GLY A 80 4.31 11.68 -21.24
C GLY A 80 3.17 12.20 -20.39
N VAL A 81 2.09 11.42 -20.37
CA VAL A 81 0.86 11.68 -19.59
C VAL A 81 1.06 11.27 -18.12
N SER A 82 1.82 10.20 -17.90
CA SER A 82 2.22 9.70 -16.58
C SER A 82 3.33 10.56 -15.95
N GLN A 83 3.39 10.55 -14.63
CA GLN A 83 4.50 11.12 -13.85
C GLN A 83 5.63 10.10 -13.61
N GLU A 84 5.37 8.84 -13.90
CA GLU A 84 6.27 7.71 -13.77
C GLU A 84 6.56 7.16 -15.17
N TYR A 85 7.65 6.38 -15.31
CA TYR A 85 7.96 5.71 -16.56
C TYR A 85 6.82 4.75 -16.96
N ASP A 86 6.21 5.01 -18.12
CA ASP A 86 5.09 4.28 -18.71
C ASP A 86 5.44 3.61 -20.05
N GLY A 87 6.73 3.63 -20.42
CA GLY A 87 7.24 2.93 -21.60
C GLY A 87 7.26 1.41 -21.43
N GLU A 88 7.79 0.72 -22.44
CA GLU A 88 7.91 -0.73 -22.39
C GLU A 88 8.86 -1.16 -21.26
N ILE A 89 8.40 -2.11 -20.44
CA ILE A 89 9.14 -2.67 -19.32
C ILE A 89 9.70 -4.04 -19.77
N PRO A 90 11.04 -4.18 -19.86
CA PRO A 90 11.66 -5.45 -20.21
C PRO A 90 11.40 -6.48 -19.09
N VAL A 91 11.18 -7.73 -19.46
CA VAL A 91 11.02 -8.83 -18.50
C VAL A 91 12.36 -9.07 -17.79
N SER A 92 12.31 -9.25 -16.47
CA SER A 92 13.46 -9.66 -15.65
C SER A 92 13.14 -10.98 -14.98
N PHE A 93 14.04 -11.96 -15.06
CA PHE A 93 13.83 -13.30 -14.48
C PHE A 93 14.21 -13.39 -13.00
N SER A 94 14.84 -12.34 -12.46
CA SER A 94 15.27 -12.25 -11.07
C SER A 94 14.85 -10.92 -10.47
N PRO A 95 14.64 -10.87 -9.14
CA PRO A 95 14.45 -9.60 -8.45
C PRO A 95 15.69 -8.71 -8.63
N PRO A 96 15.54 -7.38 -8.45
CA PRO A 96 16.69 -6.48 -8.40
C PRO A 96 17.73 -6.99 -7.40
N ARG A 97 19.01 -6.94 -7.78
CA ARG A 97 20.09 -7.59 -7.01
C ARG A 97 20.23 -6.96 -5.63
N GLY A 98 20.27 -7.82 -4.61
CA GLY A 98 20.52 -7.41 -3.22
C GLY A 98 19.37 -6.67 -2.55
N LEU A 99 18.17 -6.64 -3.17
CA LEU A 99 17.02 -5.96 -2.59
C LEU A 99 16.07 -6.94 -1.92
N THR A 100 15.67 -6.61 -0.71
CA THR A 100 14.67 -7.34 0.07
C THR A 100 13.26 -7.06 -0.47
N PRO A 101 12.29 -7.97 -0.26
CA PRO A 101 10.94 -7.79 -0.78
C PRO A 101 10.26 -6.50 -0.31
N GLY A 102 10.39 -6.13 0.97
CA GLY A 102 9.82 -4.90 1.50
C GLY A 102 10.32 -3.65 0.76
N LEU A 103 11.64 -3.55 0.50
CA LEU A 103 12.20 -2.45 -0.28
C LEU A 103 11.72 -2.42 -1.73
N VAL A 104 11.54 -3.60 -2.34
CA VAL A 104 11.01 -3.73 -3.69
C VAL A 104 9.57 -3.22 -3.76
N GLY A 105 8.76 -3.45 -2.73
CA GLY A 105 7.43 -2.86 -2.62
C GLY A 105 7.50 -1.34 -2.55
N THR A 106 8.28 -0.84 -1.60
CA THR A 106 8.41 0.59 -1.35
C THR A 106 8.93 1.40 -2.53
N VAL A 107 9.86 0.84 -3.32
CA VAL A 107 10.36 1.54 -4.50
C VAL A 107 9.32 1.58 -5.62
N VAL A 108 8.43 0.58 -5.72
CA VAL A 108 7.47 0.45 -6.82
C VAL A 108 6.34 1.47 -6.75
N ASP A 109 5.80 1.74 -5.57
CA ASP A 109 4.66 2.64 -5.38
C ASP A 109 5.00 3.88 -4.52
N GLY A 110 6.08 3.83 -3.74
CA GLY A 110 6.46 4.90 -2.81
C GLY A 110 5.67 4.89 -1.49
N SER A 111 4.93 3.82 -1.21
CA SER A 111 4.26 3.53 0.06
C SER A 111 4.93 2.36 0.74
N VAL A 112 4.69 2.21 2.04
CA VAL A 112 5.02 0.99 2.76
C VAL A 112 3.70 0.53 3.33
N ASP A 113 3.16 -0.53 2.76
CA ASP A 113 1.90 -1.14 3.17
C ASP A 113 2.14 -2.34 4.09
N SER A 114 1.09 -2.83 4.76
CA SER A 114 1.16 -4.04 5.61
C SER A 114 1.81 -5.21 4.87
N ARG A 115 1.49 -5.37 3.58
CA ARG A 115 1.99 -6.42 2.70
C ARG A 115 3.51 -6.39 2.54
N ASP A 116 4.14 -5.21 2.55
CA ASP A 116 5.59 -5.07 2.45
C ASP A 116 6.28 -5.54 3.74
N LEU A 117 5.68 -5.24 4.89
CA LEU A 117 6.16 -5.71 6.20
C LEU A 117 5.96 -7.22 6.35
N THR A 118 4.79 -7.76 5.98
CA THR A 118 4.53 -9.20 6.01
C THR A 118 5.50 -9.94 5.08
N ALA A 119 5.72 -9.44 3.86
CA ALA A 119 6.69 -10.04 2.95
C ALA A 119 8.13 -9.99 3.50
N THR A 120 8.48 -8.96 4.25
CA THR A 120 9.76 -8.87 4.96
C THR A 120 9.87 -9.94 6.06
N LEU A 121 8.81 -10.14 6.87
CA LEU A 121 8.76 -11.21 7.87
C LEU A 121 8.88 -12.59 7.24
N ILE A 122 8.20 -12.83 6.11
CA ILE A 122 8.25 -14.11 5.39
C ILE A 122 9.63 -14.33 4.76
N ASP A 123 10.27 -13.29 4.23
CA ASP A 123 11.64 -13.44 3.73
C ASP A 123 12.65 -13.68 4.86
N LEU A 124 12.47 -13.08 6.04
CA LEU A 124 13.25 -13.40 7.23
C LEU A 124 12.99 -14.85 7.69
N ALA A 125 11.76 -15.33 7.58
CA ALA A 125 11.40 -16.72 7.89
C ALA A 125 12.08 -17.70 6.95
N ARG A 126 11.98 -17.44 5.65
CA ARG A 126 12.64 -18.18 4.57
C ARG A 126 14.17 -18.18 4.72
N ARG A 127 14.75 -17.07 5.18
CA ARG A 127 16.17 -16.96 5.48
C ARG A 127 16.57 -17.68 6.77
N GLY A 128 15.62 -18.19 7.56
CA GLY A 128 15.88 -18.96 8.77
C GLY A 128 16.05 -18.12 10.04
N HIS A 129 15.61 -16.86 10.05
CA HIS A 129 15.68 -16.00 11.25
C HIS A 129 14.49 -16.17 12.19
N LEU A 130 13.35 -16.63 11.67
CA LEU A 130 12.14 -16.90 12.42
C LEU A 130 11.33 -18.04 11.77
N SER A 131 10.38 -18.59 12.50
CA SER A 131 9.33 -19.45 11.95
C SER A 131 7.95 -18.92 12.34
N ILE A 132 6.96 -19.27 11.55
CA ILE A 132 5.57 -18.85 11.67
C ILE A 132 4.75 -20.12 11.89
N GLU A 133 4.04 -20.20 13.02
CA GLU A 133 3.15 -21.31 13.33
C GLU A 133 1.70 -20.81 13.42
N ALA A 134 0.79 -21.47 12.71
CA ALA A 134 -0.65 -21.26 12.86
C ALA A 134 -1.11 -21.90 14.18
N VAL A 135 -1.72 -21.10 15.04
CA VAL A 135 -2.27 -21.53 16.33
C VAL A 135 -3.74 -21.14 16.41
N PRO A 136 -4.59 -21.85 17.18
CA PRO A 136 -5.98 -21.44 17.29
C PRO A 136 -6.09 -20.03 17.91
N GLY A 137 -7.00 -19.24 17.35
CA GLY A 137 -7.33 -17.92 17.85
C GLY A 137 -8.06 -18.03 19.19
N TYR A 138 -7.46 -17.48 20.25
CA TYR A 138 -8.06 -17.43 21.57
C TYR A 138 -7.91 -16.03 22.16
N GLY A 139 -9.00 -15.52 22.73
CA GLY A 139 -9.02 -14.24 23.44
C GLY A 139 -9.15 -13.03 22.52
N GLU A 140 -9.58 -11.91 23.12
CA GLU A 140 -9.65 -10.65 22.41
C GLU A 140 -8.25 -10.12 22.05
N PRO A 141 -8.12 -9.40 20.92
CA PRO A 141 -6.88 -8.70 20.60
C PRO A 141 -6.43 -7.79 21.75
N SER A 142 -5.11 -7.63 21.90
CA SER A 142 -4.55 -6.79 22.96
C SER A 142 -5.14 -5.37 22.87
N LYS A 143 -5.43 -4.76 24.03
CA LYS A 143 -5.90 -3.37 24.06
C LYS A 143 -4.92 -2.43 23.37
N ALA A 144 -3.62 -2.68 23.52
CA ALA A 144 -2.57 -1.94 22.84
C ALA A 144 -2.74 -1.99 21.31
N MET A 145 -3.01 -3.16 20.74
CA MET A 145 -3.27 -3.33 19.31
C MET A 145 -4.53 -2.58 18.87
N LYS A 146 -5.63 -2.67 19.65
CA LYS A 146 -6.88 -1.93 19.35
C LYS A 146 -6.67 -0.41 19.37
N ASP A 147 -5.91 0.10 20.34
CA ASP A 147 -5.59 1.52 20.46
C ASP A 147 -4.63 1.99 19.34
N TYR A 148 -3.78 1.09 18.86
CA TYR A 148 -2.80 1.36 17.81
C TYR A 148 -3.41 1.30 16.40
N ALA A 149 -4.38 0.42 16.18
CA ALA A 149 -4.96 0.15 14.88
C ALA A 149 -5.71 1.35 14.28
N ARG A 150 -5.56 1.52 12.95
CA ARG A 150 -6.36 2.50 12.18
C ARG A 150 -7.50 1.86 11.41
N ARG A 151 -7.40 0.57 11.15
CA ARG A 151 -8.49 -0.27 10.63
C ARG A 151 -9.08 -1.12 11.77
N PRO A 152 -10.33 -1.58 11.64
CA PRO A 152 -10.92 -2.50 12.61
C PRO A 152 -10.04 -3.74 12.75
N VAL A 153 -9.72 -4.11 13.99
CA VAL A 153 -9.07 -5.38 14.29
C VAL A 153 -10.17 -6.44 14.39
N ASP A 154 -9.97 -7.58 13.75
CA ASP A 154 -10.89 -8.70 13.87
C ASP A 154 -10.90 -9.25 15.32
N GLU A 155 -12.08 -9.25 15.93
CA GLU A 155 -12.29 -9.70 17.31
C GLU A 155 -12.58 -11.20 17.41
N GLU A 156 -13.05 -11.83 16.32
CA GLU A 156 -13.49 -13.23 16.28
C GLU A 156 -12.57 -14.10 15.40
N ARG A 157 -11.27 -13.90 15.54
CA ARG A 157 -10.26 -14.64 14.78
C ARG A 157 -10.30 -16.14 15.10
N LYS A 158 -10.53 -16.96 14.07
CA LYS A 158 -10.46 -18.43 14.17
C LYS A 158 -9.01 -18.93 14.31
N THR A 159 -8.08 -18.24 13.65
CA THR A 159 -6.65 -18.57 13.60
C THR A 159 -5.82 -17.37 14.04
N ASP A 160 -4.74 -17.64 14.76
CA ASP A 160 -3.75 -16.67 15.22
C ASP A 160 -2.34 -17.19 14.89
N TRP A 161 -1.33 -16.34 14.99
CA TRP A 161 -0.01 -16.60 14.45
C TRP A 161 1.05 -16.48 15.54
N LEU A 162 1.78 -17.56 15.77
CA LEU A 162 2.91 -17.60 16.69
C LEU A 162 4.21 -17.49 15.89
N LEU A 163 4.87 -16.35 16.02
CA LEU A 163 6.23 -16.17 15.54
C LEU A 163 7.20 -16.77 16.56
N LYS A 164 8.12 -17.60 16.10
CA LYS A 164 9.23 -18.13 16.91
C LYS A 164 10.54 -17.63 16.34
N ARG A 165 11.43 -17.16 17.20
CA ARG A 165 12.80 -16.80 16.80
C ARG A 165 13.58 -18.09 16.54
N ALA A 166 14.48 -18.08 15.56
CA ALA A 166 15.38 -19.20 15.32
C ALA A 166 16.39 -19.38 16.48
N ASP A 167 16.56 -20.61 16.94
CA ASP A 167 17.51 -20.97 18.01
C ASP A 167 18.97 -20.75 17.58
N GLU A 168 19.28 -21.11 16.33
CA GLU A 168 20.57 -20.91 15.69
C GLU A 168 20.37 -20.03 14.44
N PRO A 169 20.46 -18.70 14.58
CA PRO A 169 20.27 -17.82 13.43
C PRO A 169 21.40 -18.05 12.41
N PRO A 170 21.08 -18.10 11.12
CA PRO A 170 22.08 -18.27 10.07
C PRO A 170 23.05 -17.09 10.04
N ALA A 171 24.26 -17.35 9.55
CA ALA A 171 25.29 -16.33 9.32
C ALA A 171 24.98 -15.49 8.07
N ASP A 172 23.79 -14.90 8.03
CA ASP A 172 23.34 -13.96 7.00
C ASP A 172 23.49 -12.50 7.47
N HIS A 173 23.57 -11.58 6.51
CA HIS A 173 23.64 -10.15 6.78
C HIS A 173 22.23 -9.56 6.85
N LEU A 174 21.74 -9.32 8.07
CA LEU A 174 20.53 -8.54 8.30
C LEU A 174 20.79 -7.06 8.04
N SER A 175 19.88 -6.39 7.35
CA SER A 175 19.92 -4.93 7.28
C SER A 175 19.68 -4.32 8.67
N PRO A 176 20.09 -3.06 8.93
CA PRO A 176 19.85 -2.41 10.22
C PRO A 176 18.37 -2.44 10.63
N LEU A 177 17.50 -2.21 9.65
CA LEU A 177 16.06 -2.34 9.77
C LEU A 177 15.61 -3.72 10.26
N GLU A 178 16.07 -4.78 9.60
CA GLU A 178 15.66 -6.15 9.90
C GLU A 178 16.14 -6.58 11.29
N HIS A 179 17.35 -6.16 11.66
CA HIS A 179 17.89 -6.37 12.99
C HIS A 179 17.03 -5.70 14.06
N ASP A 180 16.70 -4.42 13.86
CA ASP A 180 15.88 -3.65 14.80
C ASP A 180 14.45 -4.20 14.89
N LEU A 181 13.87 -4.61 13.76
CA LEU A 181 12.58 -5.30 13.71
C LEU A 181 12.60 -6.59 14.53
N LEU A 182 13.56 -7.49 14.29
CA LEU A 182 13.64 -8.76 15.03
C LEU A 182 13.91 -8.55 16.52
N LYS A 183 14.76 -7.58 16.87
CA LYS A 183 15.04 -7.23 18.26
C LYS A 183 13.77 -6.70 18.93
N GLY A 184 13.06 -5.79 18.27
CA GLY A 184 11.86 -5.13 18.72
C GLY A 184 10.59 -6.00 18.73
N LEU A 185 10.52 -7.02 17.88
CA LEU A 185 9.38 -7.93 17.82
C LEU A 185 9.37 -8.95 18.95
N PHE A 186 10.55 -9.38 19.37
CA PHE A 186 10.73 -10.48 20.32
C PHE A 186 11.08 -9.99 21.73
N HIS A 187 11.78 -8.85 21.88
CA HIS A 187 12.03 -8.22 23.18
C HIS A 187 12.73 -9.12 24.21
N GLY A 188 13.53 -10.09 23.74
CA GLY A 188 14.20 -11.09 24.58
C GLY A 188 13.37 -12.35 24.87
N ASN A 189 12.13 -12.42 24.37
CA ASN A 189 11.36 -13.65 24.28
C ASN A 189 11.71 -14.40 22.99
N ASP A 190 11.54 -15.72 22.99
CA ASP A 190 11.76 -16.53 21.79
C ASP A 190 10.48 -16.74 20.97
N ARG A 191 9.33 -16.33 21.51
CA ARG A 191 8.01 -16.52 20.90
C ARG A 191 7.14 -15.28 21.06
N MET A 192 6.42 -14.90 20.00
CA MET A 192 5.52 -13.75 19.98
C MET A 192 4.24 -14.11 19.22
N ARG A 193 3.09 -13.78 19.78
CA ARG A 193 1.79 -14.06 19.16
C ARG A 193 1.25 -12.79 18.51
N MET A 194 0.97 -12.82 17.21
CA MET A 194 0.46 -11.67 16.43
C MET A 194 -0.86 -11.13 16.99
N GLY A 195 -1.72 -12.01 17.50
CA GLY A 195 -2.97 -11.60 18.09
C GLY A 195 -2.86 -10.84 19.40
N ASN A 196 -1.70 -10.88 20.06
CA ASN A 196 -1.44 -10.22 21.33
C ASN A 196 -0.12 -9.44 21.31
N LEU A 197 0.09 -8.66 20.24
CA LEU A 197 1.22 -7.73 20.12
C LEU A 197 1.18 -6.69 21.25
N ASP A 198 2.30 -6.54 21.95
CA ASP A 198 2.49 -5.52 22.98
C ASP A 198 2.97 -4.19 22.37
N GLN A 199 2.98 -3.13 23.19
CA GLN A 199 3.37 -1.79 22.73
C GLN A 199 4.74 -1.75 22.05
N PRO A 200 5.78 -2.41 22.58
CA PRO A 200 7.07 -2.36 21.93
C PRO A 200 7.15 -3.14 20.61
N ALA A 201 6.48 -4.28 20.48
CA ALA A 201 6.43 -5.00 19.21
C ALA A 201 5.65 -4.20 18.14
N LEU A 202 4.57 -3.51 18.54
CA LEU A 202 3.85 -2.57 17.67
C LEU A 202 4.74 -1.40 17.23
N GLN A 203 5.54 -0.87 18.16
CA GLN A 203 6.52 0.18 17.86
C GLN A 203 7.61 -0.33 16.91
N ALA A 204 8.10 -1.56 17.09
CA ALA A 204 9.11 -2.16 16.22
C ALA A 204 8.61 -2.34 14.77
N LEU A 205 7.36 -2.78 14.59
CA LEU A 205 6.73 -2.87 13.26
C LEU A 205 6.64 -1.50 12.59
N ARG A 206 6.38 -0.46 13.38
CA ARG A 206 6.31 0.92 12.88
C ARG A 206 7.67 1.53 12.58
N GLU A 207 8.65 1.28 13.43
CA GLU A 207 10.04 1.62 13.16
C GLU A 207 10.52 0.89 11.91
N ALA A 208 10.02 -0.34 11.67
CA ALA A 208 10.33 -1.05 10.44
C ALA A 208 9.71 -0.41 9.20
N GLN A 209 8.47 0.06 9.30
CA GLN A 209 7.85 0.85 8.24
C GLN A 209 8.68 2.11 7.91
N VAL A 210 9.13 2.83 8.94
CA VAL A 210 9.96 4.03 8.76
C VAL A 210 11.35 3.70 8.22
N GLY A 211 11.92 2.57 8.65
CA GLY A 211 13.22 2.09 8.18
C GLY A 211 13.21 1.76 6.69
N LEU A 212 12.13 1.17 6.15
CA LEU A 212 11.99 0.97 4.70
C LEU A 212 12.03 2.30 3.94
N TYR A 213 11.33 3.34 4.42
CA TYR A 213 11.42 4.67 3.82
C TYR A 213 12.82 5.29 3.93
N ARG A 214 13.53 5.03 5.03
CA ARG A 214 14.90 5.50 5.22
C ARG A 214 15.85 4.83 4.25
N GLU A 215 15.79 3.51 4.12
CA GLU A 215 16.66 2.75 3.24
C GLU A 215 16.50 3.17 1.77
N VAL A 216 15.27 3.41 1.28
CA VAL A 216 15.07 3.90 -0.11
C VAL A 216 15.62 5.31 -0.36
N VAL A 217 15.72 6.15 0.68
CA VAL A 217 16.35 7.47 0.61
C VAL A 217 17.87 7.35 0.70
N GLU A 218 18.39 6.51 1.60
CA GLU A 218 19.83 6.23 1.75
C GLU A 218 20.43 5.61 0.48
N HIS A 219 19.66 4.77 -0.21
CA HIS A 219 20.02 4.21 -1.52
C HIS A 219 19.93 5.23 -2.66
N GLY A 220 19.49 6.46 -2.38
CA GLY A 220 19.40 7.53 -3.37
C GLY A 220 18.25 7.39 -4.37
N TRP A 221 17.31 6.47 -4.16
CA TRP A 221 16.16 6.25 -5.06
C TRP A 221 15.11 7.35 -4.93
N TYR A 222 15.03 7.96 -3.75
CA TYR A 222 14.27 9.16 -3.48
C TYR A 222 15.16 10.23 -2.86
N ARG A 223 14.95 11.50 -3.22
CA ARG A 223 15.72 12.63 -2.64
C ARG A 223 15.27 13.02 -1.24
N LYS A 224 14.04 12.69 -0.89
CA LYS A 224 13.36 12.99 0.37
C LYS A 224 12.35 11.88 0.64
N HIS A 225 11.75 11.88 1.81
CA HIS A 225 10.75 10.88 2.18
C HIS A 225 9.67 10.70 1.07
N PRO A 226 9.39 9.46 0.60
CA PRO A 226 8.48 9.22 -0.52
C PRO A 226 7.07 9.80 -0.32
N GLN A 227 6.60 9.76 0.93
CA GLN A 227 5.30 10.27 1.35
C GLN A 227 5.34 11.69 1.95
N ALA A 228 6.47 12.41 1.87
CA ALA A 228 6.62 13.74 2.45
C ALA A 228 5.49 14.71 2.04
N LYS A 229 4.60 15.04 2.97
CA LYS A 229 3.53 16.02 2.75
C LYS A 229 4.07 17.42 3.02
N GLY A 230 3.97 18.32 2.04
CA GLY A 230 4.29 19.73 2.25
C GLY A 230 3.32 20.37 3.26
N GLY A 231 3.83 20.89 4.38
CA GLY A 231 3.05 21.51 5.46
C GLY A 231 2.25 22.78 5.06
N ALA A 232 2.51 23.32 3.87
CA ALA A 232 1.81 24.50 3.35
C ALA A 232 0.31 24.25 3.03
N GLY A 233 -0.14 23.00 2.96
CA GLY A 233 -1.52 22.66 2.57
C GLY A 233 -2.60 23.28 3.46
N CYS A 234 -2.40 23.26 4.79
CA CYS A 234 -3.36 23.83 5.74
C CYS A 234 -3.37 25.36 5.69
N LEU A 235 -2.21 25.99 5.47
CA LEU A 235 -2.10 27.44 5.31
C LEU A 235 -2.84 27.93 4.06
N LEU A 236 -2.74 27.19 2.95
CA LEU A 236 -3.47 27.50 1.72
C LEU A 236 -4.99 27.40 1.91
N ILE A 237 -5.48 26.37 2.60
CA ILE A 237 -6.90 26.23 2.90
C ILE A 237 -7.37 27.39 3.80
N GLY A 238 -6.59 27.73 4.84
CA GLY A 238 -6.87 28.87 5.72
C GLY A 238 -6.96 30.19 4.95
N LEU A 239 -6.03 30.44 4.03
CA LEU A 239 -6.05 31.61 3.17
C LEU A 239 -7.31 31.66 2.28
N GLY A 240 -7.72 30.52 1.72
CA GLY A 240 -8.95 30.43 0.93
C GLY A 240 -10.20 30.78 1.74
N VAL A 241 -10.29 30.32 2.99
CA VAL A 241 -11.40 30.65 3.90
C VAL A 241 -11.42 32.14 4.24
N VAL A 242 -10.26 32.75 4.51
CA VAL A 242 -10.16 34.19 4.77
C VAL A 242 -10.62 35.02 3.57
N LEU A 243 -10.18 34.65 2.36
CA LEU A 243 -10.59 35.32 1.12
C LEU A 243 -12.09 35.16 0.84
N ALA A 244 -12.65 33.98 1.10
CA ALA A 244 -14.09 33.75 1.00
C ALA A 244 -14.90 34.59 2.01
N GLY A 245 -14.39 34.74 3.24
CA GLY A 245 -14.96 35.64 4.24
C GLY A 245 -14.95 37.10 3.80
N LEU A 246 -13.88 37.54 3.13
CA LEU A 246 -13.79 38.89 2.55
C LEU A 246 -14.84 39.11 1.45
N PHE A 247 -15.08 38.13 0.59
CA PHE A 247 -16.14 38.21 -0.43
C PHE A 247 -17.51 38.39 0.20
N ILE A 248 -17.84 37.59 1.22
CA ILE A 248 -19.12 37.68 1.95
C ILE A 248 -19.26 39.04 2.68
N ALA A 249 -18.17 39.58 3.21
CA ALA A 249 -18.16 40.87 3.90
C ALA A 249 -18.46 42.06 2.97
N VAL A 250 -18.14 41.95 1.67
CA VAL A 250 -18.45 43.00 0.67
C VAL A 250 -19.95 43.10 0.43
N LYS A 251 -20.65 41.96 0.24
CA LYS A 251 -22.09 41.94 -0.03
C LYS A 251 -22.69 40.57 0.28
N GLN A 252 -23.82 40.55 0.98
CA GLN A 252 -24.54 39.32 1.33
C GLN A 252 -25.63 39.00 0.30
N THR A 253 -25.24 38.60 -0.90
CA THR A 253 -26.16 38.10 -1.95
C THR A 253 -25.80 36.67 -2.37
N TRP A 254 -26.80 35.93 -2.88
CA TRP A 254 -26.62 34.54 -3.29
C TRP A 254 -25.45 34.28 -4.29
N PRO A 255 -25.14 35.16 -5.27
CA PRO A 255 -24.01 34.94 -6.19
C PRO A 255 -22.66 35.09 -5.49
N VAL A 256 -22.58 35.90 -4.43
CA VAL A 256 -21.36 36.10 -3.66
C VAL A 256 -21.04 34.86 -2.82
N PHE A 257 -22.06 34.19 -2.28
CA PHE A 257 -21.86 32.89 -1.61
C PHE A 257 -21.32 31.83 -2.58
N ILE A 258 -21.77 31.83 -3.84
CA ILE A 258 -21.21 30.94 -4.88
C ILE A 258 -19.76 31.30 -5.17
N ALA A 259 -19.44 32.57 -5.37
CA ALA A 259 -18.07 33.02 -5.60
C ALA A 259 -17.14 32.65 -4.43
N ALA A 260 -17.60 32.85 -3.19
CA ALA A 260 -16.88 32.47 -1.98
C ALA A 260 -16.63 30.95 -1.91
N ALA A 261 -17.64 30.12 -2.19
CA ALA A 261 -17.50 28.67 -2.23
C ALA A 261 -16.51 28.21 -3.33
N LEU A 262 -16.53 28.86 -4.51
CA LEU A 262 -15.59 28.59 -5.59
C LEU A 262 -14.15 28.92 -5.19
N VAL A 263 -13.92 30.02 -4.45
CA VAL A 263 -12.59 30.39 -3.95
C VAL A 263 -12.08 29.33 -2.96
N VAL A 264 -12.90 28.92 -1.99
CA VAL A 264 -12.51 27.84 -1.05
C VAL A 264 -12.19 26.55 -1.81
N GLY A 265 -13.04 26.17 -2.77
CA GLY A 265 -12.82 25.01 -3.63
C GLY A 265 -11.50 25.09 -4.40
N ALA A 266 -11.17 26.26 -4.97
CA ALA A 266 -9.93 26.50 -5.69
C ALA A 266 -8.70 26.30 -4.78
N PHE A 267 -8.73 26.84 -3.55
CA PHE A 267 -7.64 26.66 -2.59
C PHE A 267 -7.53 25.22 -2.07
N ILE A 268 -8.63 24.49 -1.92
CA ILE A 268 -8.61 23.06 -1.59
C ILE A 268 -7.93 22.28 -2.73
N VAL A 269 -8.32 22.51 -3.98
CA VAL A 269 -7.72 21.87 -5.16
C VAL A 269 -6.24 22.24 -5.29
N LEU A 270 -5.89 23.52 -5.11
CA LEU A 270 -4.51 23.98 -5.10
C LEU A 270 -3.67 23.26 -4.03
N SER A 271 -4.21 23.13 -2.82
CA SER A 271 -3.53 22.45 -1.72
C SER A 271 -3.30 20.97 -2.02
N ARG A 272 -4.17 20.33 -2.81
CA ARG A 272 -3.99 18.94 -3.26
C ARG A 272 -3.00 18.84 -4.42
N ALA A 273 -3.06 19.77 -5.38
CA ALA A 273 -2.15 19.80 -6.51
C ALA A 273 -0.68 20.03 -6.10
N LEU A 274 -0.44 20.83 -5.05
CA LEU A 274 0.89 21.09 -4.50
C LEU A 274 1.39 20.00 -3.55
N ARG A 275 0.51 19.12 -3.05
CA ARG A 275 0.87 17.94 -2.24
C ARG A 275 1.31 16.75 -3.10
N GLY A 276 1.83 17.02 -4.29
CA GLY A 276 2.17 15.99 -5.27
C GLY A 276 3.25 15.02 -4.77
N ARG A 277 3.29 13.86 -5.43
CA ARG A 277 4.21 12.75 -5.15
C ARG A 277 5.67 13.21 -5.10
N THR A 278 6.47 12.62 -4.21
CA THR A 278 7.92 12.77 -4.29
C THR A 278 8.44 12.04 -5.54
N PRO A 279 9.11 12.74 -6.47
CA PRO A 279 9.65 12.09 -7.66
C PRO A 279 10.82 11.17 -7.31
N ARG A 280 10.91 10.03 -7.99
CA ARG A 280 12.05 9.12 -7.95
C ARG A 280 13.23 9.72 -8.72
N THR A 281 14.43 9.39 -8.26
CA THR A 281 15.66 9.67 -8.99
C THR A 281 15.81 8.72 -10.19
N ALA A 282 16.78 8.99 -11.07
CA ALA A 282 17.07 8.11 -12.21
C ALA A 282 17.41 6.68 -11.79
N GLU A 283 18.12 6.53 -10.66
CA GLU A 283 18.45 5.23 -10.08
C GLU A 283 17.20 4.55 -9.51
N GLY A 284 16.37 5.28 -8.76
CA GLY A 284 15.09 4.76 -8.24
C GLY A 284 14.13 4.32 -9.34
N SER A 285 14.05 5.08 -10.43
CA SER A 285 13.28 4.70 -11.62
C SER A 285 13.84 3.45 -12.29
N ALA A 286 15.17 3.31 -12.39
CA ALA A 286 15.79 2.11 -12.96
C ALA A 286 15.48 0.87 -12.10
N VAL A 287 15.61 0.96 -10.78
CA VAL A 287 15.28 -0.13 -9.85
C VAL A 287 13.79 -0.48 -9.94
N ARG A 288 12.90 0.51 -9.99
CA ARG A 288 11.46 0.29 -10.21
C ARG A 288 11.19 -0.45 -11.52
N ILE A 289 11.85 -0.08 -12.61
CA ILE A 289 11.69 -0.77 -13.90
C ILE A 289 12.16 -2.23 -13.80
N GLN A 290 13.28 -2.51 -13.13
CA GLN A 290 13.72 -3.90 -12.87
C GLN A 290 12.70 -4.67 -12.04
N ALA A 291 12.18 -4.07 -10.98
CA ALA A 291 11.16 -4.67 -10.12
C ALA A 291 9.87 -4.98 -10.91
N LEU A 292 9.40 -4.05 -11.73
CA LEU A 292 8.23 -4.28 -12.58
C LEU A 292 8.50 -5.31 -13.68
N GLY A 293 9.73 -5.38 -14.20
CA GLY A 293 10.16 -6.44 -15.11
C GLY A 293 10.09 -7.82 -14.47
N PHE A 294 10.44 -7.91 -13.17
CA PHE A 294 10.32 -9.13 -12.39
C PHE A 294 8.86 -9.45 -12.04
N LYS A 295 8.04 -8.44 -11.69
CA LYS A 295 6.59 -8.59 -11.58
C LYS A 295 5.98 -9.18 -12.86
N LYS A 296 6.41 -8.68 -14.03
CA LYS A 296 5.95 -9.17 -15.33
C LYS A 296 6.30 -10.65 -15.51
N TYR A 297 7.52 -11.05 -15.18
CA TYR A 297 7.92 -12.46 -15.17
C TYR A 297 7.03 -13.31 -14.27
N LEU A 298 6.83 -12.91 -13.00
CA LEU A 298 6.00 -13.67 -12.06
C LEU A 298 4.53 -13.74 -12.50
N ALA A 299 4.01 -12.69 -13.14
CA ALA A 299 2.62 -12.61 -13.61
C ALA A 299 2.36 -13.37 -14.93
N THR A 300 3.40 -13.63 -15.73
CA THR A 300 3.28 -14.33 -17.03
C THR A 300 4.02 -15.66 -17.05
N ALA A 301 4.54 -16.11 -15.91
CA ALA A 301 5.20 -17.40 -15.81
C ALA A 301 4.20 -18.52 -16.14
N GLU A 302 4.66 -19.51 -16.89
CA GLU A 302 3.91 -20.70 -17.27
C GLU A 302 4.62 -21.95 -16.74
N ALA A 303 3.86 -22.98 -16.40
CA ALA A 303 4.40 -24.20 -15.79
C ALA A 303 5.48 -24.90 -16.64
N GLU A 304 5.32 -24.88 -17.97
CA GLU A 304 6.24 -25.53 -18.91
C GLU A 304 7.65 -24.92 -18.94
N GLN A 305 7.83 -23.72 -18.37
CA GLN A 305 9.12 -23.01 -18.34
C GLN A 305 10.05 -23.52 -17.23
N PHE A 306 9.54 -24.30 -16.28
CA PHE A 306 10.29 -24.76 -15.11
C PHE A 306 10.68 -26.23 -15.21
N LYS A 307 11.92 -26.53 -14.82
CA LYS A 307 12.33 -27.91 -14.54
C LYS A 307 11.84 -28.30 -13.15
N PHE A 308 11.35 -29.53 -13.01
CA PHE A 308 10.78 -30.03 -11.77
C PHE A 308 11.76 -29.92 -10.59
N GLU A 309 13.06 -30.16 -10.82
CA GLU A 309 14.10 -30.11 -9.79
C GLU A 309 14.39 -28.69 -9.27
N GLU A 310 14.20 -27.66 -10.10
CA GLU A 310 14.51 -26.26 -9.75
C GLU A 310 13.27 -25.53 -9.22
N ALA A 311 12.08 -26.07 -9.48
CA ALA A 311 10.81 -25.45 -9.17
C ALA A 311 10.63 -25.17 -7.67
N ALA A 312 10.81 -26.17 -6.81
CA ALA A 312 10.58 -26.04 -5.37
C ALA A 312 11.39 -24.90 -4.72
N GLY A 313 12.68 -24.78 -5.06
CA GLY A 313 13.55 -23.72 -4.56
C GLY A 313 13.19 -22.32 -5.10
N LEU A 314 12.66 -22.24 -6.32
CA LEU A 314 12.20 -20.97 -6.91
C LEU A 314 10.91 -20.48 -6.29
N PHE A 315 9.99 -21.38 -5.94
CA PHE A 315 8.72 -21.03 -5.30
C PHE A 315 8.97 -20.28 -3.98
N SER A 316 9.65 -20.92 -3.03
CA SER A 316 9.93 -20.33 -1.71
C SER A 316 10.72 -19.03 -1.83
N ARG A 317 11.69 -18.97 -2.76
CA ARG A 317 12.52 -17.77 -2.97
C ARG A 317 11.74 -16.57 -3.49
N TYR A 318 10.77 -16.78 -4.37
CA TYR A 318 10.07 -15.69 -5.05
C TYR A 318 8.69 -15.37 -4.47
N LEU A 319 8.15 -16.23 -3.59
CA LEU A 319 6.89 -16.00 -2.89
C LEU A 319 6.83 -14.62 -2.18
N PRO A 320 7.85 -14.19 -1.40
CA PRO A 320 7.87 -12.85 -0.80
C PRO A 320 7.66 -11.70 -1.80
N TYR A 321 8.33 -11.77 -2.94
CA TYR A 321 8.19 -10.75 -3.98
C TYR A 321 6.84 -10.83 -4.69
N ALA A 322 6.31 -12.04 -4.92
CA ALA A 322 4.99 -12.22 -5.51
C ALA A 322 3.88 -11.62 -4.64
N MET A 323 4.00 -11.71 -3.31
CA MET A 323 3.07 -11.10 -2.36
C MET A 323 3.10 -9.56 -2.45
N VAL A 324 4.29 -8.97 -2.43
CA VAL A 324 4.49 -7.52 -2.59
C VAL A 324 3.88 -7.01 -3.90
N PHE A 325 4.07 -7.73 -5.00
CA PHE A 325 3.53 -7.33 -6.29
C PHE A 325 2.03 -7.59 -6.46
N GLY A 326 1.40 -8.33 -5.54
CA GLY A 326 0.01 -8.77 -5.63
C GLY A 326 -0.23 -9.85 -6.70
N VAL A 327 0.78 -10.68 -6.99
CA VAL A 327 0.71 -11.77 -7.99
C VAL A 327 0.93 -13.16 -7.38
N ALA A 328 0.95 -13.26 -6.05
CA ALA A 328 1.16 -14.51 -5.33
C ALA A 328 0.14 -15.60 -5.67
N GLN A 329 -1.11 -15.25 -5.96
CA GLN A 329 -2.14 -16.19 -6.43
C GLN A 329 -1.69 -16.92 -7.70
N HIS A 330 -1.37 -16.14 -8.74
CA HIS A 330 -0.95 -16.68 -10.03
C HIS A 330 0.32 -17.52 -9.87
N TRP A 331 1.26 -17.03 -9.06
CA TRP A 331 2.49 -17.75 -8.76
C TRP A 331 2.21 -19.12 -8.10
N ALA A 332 1.35 -19.17 -7.08
CA ALA A 332 0.96 -20.43 -6.44
C ALA A 332 0.30 -21.41 -7.43
N LYS A 333 -0.58 -20.90 -8.30
CA LYS A 333 -1.23 -21.70 -9.36
C LYS A 333 -0.23 -22.33 -10.32
N VAL A 334 0.74 -21.55 -10.82
CA VAL A 334 1.78 -22.04 -11.75
C VAL A 334 2.56 -23.20 -11.16
N PHE A 335 2.90 -23.15 -9.86
CA PHE A 335 3.62 -24.25 -9.21
C PHE A 335 2.72 -25.46 -8.94
N GLY A 336 1.43 -25.25 -8.70
CA GLY A 336 0.44 -26.32 -8.70
C GLY A 336 0.47 -27.11 -10.00
N ASP A 337 0.49 -26.41 -11.13
CA ASP A 337 0.55 -27.02 -12.47
C ASP A 337 1.88 -27.75 -12.71
N VAL A 338 3.01 -27.19 -12.28
CA VAL A 338 4.33 -27.84 -12.37
C VAL A 338 4.34 -29.16 -11.61
N ALA A 339 3.77 -29.20 -10.40
CA ALA A 339 3.72 -30.41 -9.59
C ALA A 339 2.83 -31.49 -10.20
N ARG A 340 1.67 -31.12 -10.76
CA ARG A 340 0.80 -32.06 -11.50
C ARG A 340 1.51 -32.64 -12.73
N ASN A 341 2.21 -31.81 -13.50
CA ASN A 341 2.96 -32.26 -14.67
C ASN A 341 4.10 -33.21 -14.29
N ALA A 342 4.80 -32.94 -13.19
CA ALA A 342 5.84 -33.83 -12.67
C ALA A 342 5.27 -35.21 -12.35
N GLN A 343 4.17 -35.28 -11.59
CA GLN A 343 3.51 -36.53 -11.25
C GLN A 343 3.02 -37.29 -12.50
N ALA A 344 2.36 -36.58 -13.44
CA ALA A 344 1.87 -37.18 -14.68
C ALA A 344 3.01 -37.76 -15.54
N SER A 345 4.22 -37.19 -15.47
CA SER A 345 5.42 -37.70 -16.13
C SER A 345 6.07 -38.89 -15.40
N GLY A 346 5.56 -39.28 -14.24
CA GLY A 346 6.14 -40.34 -13.40
C GLY A 346 7.42 -39.92 -12.67
N TRP A 347 7.67 -38.62 -12.52
CA TRP A 347 8.80 -38.10 -11.78
C TRP A 347 8.61 -38.35 -10.29
N THR A 348 9.59 -38.99 -9.65
CA THR A 348 9.54 -39.38 -8.23
C THR A 348 10.47 -38.53 -7.35
N GLY A 349 10.91 -37.38 -7.87
CA GLY A 349 11.71 -36.46 -7.08
C GLY A 349 10.87 -35.75 -6.02
N ASP A 350 11.56 -35.12 -5.08
CA ASP A 350 10.91 -34.33 -4.04
C ASP A 350 10.66 -32.91 -4.56
N LEU A 351 9.38 -32.53 -4.64
CA LEU A 351 8.92 -31.19 -5.02
C LEU A 351 8.54 -30.34 -3.81
N THR A 352 8.86 -30.80 -2.59
CA THR A 352 8.60 -30.04 -1.37
C THR A 352 9.26 -28.66 -1.47
N PRO A 353 8.47 -27.58 -1.48
CA PRO A 353 9.03 -26.26 -1.37
C PRO A 353 9.67 -26.14 0.02
N ASP A 354 10.81 -25.46 0.11
CA ASP A 354 11.49 -25.20 1.38
C ASP A 354 10.68 -24.17 2.19
N LEU A 355 9.63 -24.68 2.83
CA LEU A 355 8.66 -23.95 3.66
C LEU A 355 8.68 -24.47 5.09
N LEU A 356 9.78 -25.09 5.53
CA LEU A 356 9.97 -25.56 6.92
C LEU A 356 9.83 -24.44 7.96
N TRP A 357 9.87 -23.19 7.51
CA TRP A 357 9.62 -22.00 8.32
C TRP A 357 8.13 -21.73 8.59
N PHE A 358 7.21 -22.39 7.89
CA PHE A 358 5.75 -22.28 8.07
C PHE A 358 5.18 -23.61 8.58
N ASP A 359 4.57 -23.58 9.76
CA ASP A 359 3.94 -24.74 10.39
C ASP A 359 2.44 -24.48 10.57
N GLY A 360 1.60 -25.32 9.97
CA GLY A 360 0.15 -25.20 10.04
C GLY A 360 -0.51 -26.55 10.33
N PRO A 361 -1.63 -26.59 11.08
CA PRO A 361 -2.35 -27.83 11.31
C PRO A 361 -2.86 -28.41 9.99
N GLY A 362 -2.56 -29.68 9.72
CA GLY A 362 -2.98 -30.37 8.49
C GLY A 362 -2.15 -30.03 7.24
N VAL A 363 -1.06 -29.27 7.39
CA VAL A 363 -0.23 -28.81 6.28
C VAL A 363 0.94 -29.75 6.03
N ASP A 364 0.89 -30.48 4.91
CA ASP A 364 2.03 -31.22 4.39
C ASP A 364 2.36 -30.73 2.98
N PHE A 365 3.40 -29.89 2.87
CA PHE A 365 3.86 -29.32 1.59
C PHE A 365 4.47 -30.36 0.64
N SER A 366 4.64 -31.60 1.10
CA SER A 366 5.03 -32.74 0.25
C SER A 366 3.84 -33.41 -0.44
N ASP A 367 2.61 -33.11 -0.02
CA ASP A 367 1.41 -33.75 -0.56
C ASP A 367 1.00 -33.11 -1.89
N LEU A 368 0.78 -33.93 -2.92
CA LEU A 368 0.31 -33.51 -4.23
C LEU A 368 -1.09 -32.91 -4.21
N LEU A 369 -1.89 -33.27 -3.19
CA LEU A 369 -3.20 -32.67 -3.01
C LEU A 369 -3.09 -31.16 -2.76
N PHE A 370 -2.04 -30.68 -2.08
CA PHE A 370 -1.78 -29.25 -1.84
C PHE A 370 -1.74 -28.48 -3.16
N TRP A 371 -1.03 -29.04 -4.14
CA TRP A 371 -0.84 -28.45 -5.46
C TRP A 371 -2.10 -28.46 -6.32
N ASP A 372 -2.98 -29.45 -6.16
CA ASP A 372 -4.27 -29.54 -6.86
C ASP A 372 -5.26 -28.47 -6.37
N SER A 373 -5.21 -28.11 -5.08
CA SER A 373 -6.09 -27.09 -4.48
C SER A 373 -5.82 -25.67 -4.98
N LEU A 374 -4.60 -25.39 -5.44
CA LEU A 374 -4.18 -24.07 -5.95
C LEU A 374 -4.65 -23.79 -7.39
N ASP A 375 -5.19 -24.79 -8.09
CA ASP A 375 -5.72 -24.66 -9.46
C ASP A 375 -7.19 -24.20 -9.51
N GLY A 376 -7.93 -24.39 -8.40
CA GLY A 376 -9.32 -23.96 -8.26
C GLY A 376 -9.50 -22.44 -8.37
N ASP A 377 -10.73 -21.98 -8.66
CA ASP A 377 -11.15 -20.55 -8.65
C ASP A 377 -11.15 -19.94 -7.23
N LEU A 378 -10.29 -20.47 -6.36
CA LEU A 378 -10.08 -20.10 -4.97
C LEU A 378 -9.19 -18.86 -4.93
N ASP A 379 -9.79 -17.75 -4.53
CA ASP A 379 -9.07 -16.53 -4.19
C ASP A 379 -8.30 -16.76 -2.87
N LEU A 380 -6.99 -17.05 -3.00
CA LEU A 380 -5.96 -17.22 -1.96
C LEU A 380 -5.98 -16.09 -0.92
N PHE A 381 -6.55 -14.93 -1.29
CA PHE A 381 -6.60 -13.73 -0.46
C PHE A 381 -8.02 -13.17 -0.27
N GLY A 382 -9.08 -13.87 -0.69
CA GLY A 382 -10.45 -13.34 -0.72
C GLY A 382 -11.57 -14.27 -0.24
N ALA A 383 -11.34 -15.56 -0.06
CA ALA A 383 -12.41 -16.52 0.25
C ALA A 383 -12.37 -17.05 1.69
N ALA A 384 -12.97 -16.32 2.63
CA ALA A 384 -13.30 -16.86 3.96
C ALA A 384 -14.70 -17.55 4.00
N ASP A 385 -15.55 -17.37 2.99
CA ASP A 385 -17.00 -17.67 3.10
C ASP A 385 -17.55 -18.71 2.09
N GLY A 386 -16.70 -19.29 1.22
CA GLY A 386 -17.14 -20.12 0.09
C GLY A 386 -16.89 -21.63 0.18
N LEU A 387 -16.24 -22.13 1.23
CA LEU A 387 -15.58 -23.45 1.21
C LEU A 387 -16.46 -24.65 1.63
N VAL A 388 -17.78 -24.50 1.79
CA VAL A 388 -18.63 -25.58 2.36
C VAL A 388 -19.18 -26.56 1.30
N GLU A 389 -19.02 -26.32 -0.01
CA GLU A 389 -19.77 -27.08 -1.04
C GLU A 389 -18.97 -28.10 -1.87
N LEU A 390 -17.65 -28.24 -1.68
CA LEU A 390 -16.84 -29.25 -2.39
C LEU A 390 -16.42 -30.39 -1.45
N GLY A 391 -17.23 -31.45 -1.43
CA GLY A 391 -17.03 -32.61 -0.57
C GLY A 391 -15.81 -33.46 -0.91
N GLY A 392 -14.89 -33.57 0.05
CA GLY A 392 -13.83 -34.57 0.11
C GLY A 392 -12.80 -34.20 1.20
N GLY A 393 -12.61 -35.04 2.22
CA GLY A 393 -11.79 -34.72 3.41
C GLY A 393 -10.28 -34.51 3.19
N ALA A 394 -9.80 -34.59 1.94
CA ALA A 394 -8.45 -34.21 1.55
C ALA A 394 -8.37 -32.78 0.98
N VAL A 395 -9.52 -32.20 0.57
CA VAL A 395 -9.67 -30.83 0.07
C VAL A 395 -9.77 -29.81 1.22
N GLU A 396 -10.18 -30.25 2.42
CA GLU A 396 -10.32 -29.40 3.62
C GLU A 396 -8.98 -28.82 4.11
N GLY A 397 -7.88 -29.59 4.10
CA GLY A 397 -6.61 -29.18 4.70
C GLY A 397 -5.77 -28.17 3.89
N LEU A 398 -6.17 -27.84 2.66
CA LEU A 398 -5.28 -27.18 1.68
C LEU A 398 -5.82 -25.87 1.16
N GLY A 399 -7.15 -25.77 0.98
CA GLY A 399 -7.83 -24.47 1.06
C GLY A 399 -7.49 -23.78 2.38
N GLU A 400 -7.32 -24.55 3.45
CA GLU A 400 -6.84 -24.06 4.74
C GLU A 400 -5.43 -23.46 4.66
N VAL A 401 -4.46 -24.00 3.91
CA VAL A 401 -3.11 -23.37 3.77
C VAL A 401 -3.19 -22.03 3.05
N ALA A 402 -3.94 -22.00 1.95
CA ALA A 402 -4.16 -20.81 1.16
C ALA A 402 -4.80 -19.70 2.01
N THR A 403 -5.90 -20.05 2.69
CA THR A 403 -6.57 -19.18 3.66
C THR A 403 -5.64 -18.79 4.81
N GLN A 404 -4.83 -19.71 5.34
CA GLN A 404 -3.88 -19.46 6.42
C GLN A 404 -2.80 -18.45 6.01
N LEU A 405 -2.18 -18.60 4.84
CA LEU A 405 -1.21 -17.62 4.33
C LEU A 405 -1.87 -16.27 4.05
N GLY A 406 -3.09 -16.26 3.51
CA GLY A 406 -3.87 -15.04 3.31
C GLY A 406 -4.24 -14.32 4.61
N ASP A 407 -4.72 -15.07 5.60
CA ASP A 407 -5.03 -14.59 6.95
C ASP A 407 -3.79 -14.08 7.68
N PHE A 408 -2.64 -14.74 7.50
CA PHE A 408 -1.36 -14.24 8.01
C PHE A 408 -0.98 -12.93 7.33
N MET A 409 -1.14 -12.81 6.01
CA MET A 409 -0.89 -11.55 5.30
C MET A 409 -1.79 -10.42 5.78
N GLY A 410 -3.07 -10.70 6.02
CA GLY A 410 -4.03 -9.76 6.58
C GLY A 410 -3.81 -9.45 8.06
N SER A 411 -3.00 -10.24 8.78
CA SER A 411 -2.78 -10.06 10.22
C SER A 411 -2.15 -8.72 10.59
N LEU A 412 -1.47 -8.07 9.63
CA LEU A 412 -0.88 -6.74 9.77
C LEU A 412 -1.70 -5.61 9.13
N ASP A 413 -2.86 -5.88 8.53
CA ASP A 413 -3.68 -4.86 7.85
C ASP A 413 -4.21 -3.78 8.79
N PHE A 414 -4.22 -4.03 10.10
CA PHE A 414 -4.53 -3.02 11.11
C PHE A 414 -3.51 -1.86 11.12
N LEU A 415 -2.30 -2.09 10.61
CA LEU A 415 -1.23 -1.10 10.44
C LEU A 415 -1.47 -0.19 9.22
N ASP A 416 -2.26 -0.64 8.25
CA ASP A 416 -2.53 0.17 7.07
C ASP A 416 -3.22 1.48 7.45
N GLY A 417 -2.74 2.57 6.88
CA GLY A 417 -3.24 3.91 7.19
C GLY A 417 -2.66 4.51 8.47
N LEU A 418 -1.66 3.89 9.10
CA LEU A 418 -0.89 4.51 10.19
C LEU A 418 -0.14 5.79 9.78
N GLY A 419 -0.24 6.25 8.53
CA GLY A 419 0.46 7.41 8.02
C GLY A 419 1.91 7.08 7.71
N ASP A 420 2.67 8.09 7.32
CA ASP A 420 4.01 7.96 6.75
C ASP A 420 5.16 7.98 7.78
N GLY A 421 4.86 7.75 9.04
CA GLY A 421 5.82 7.94 10.14
C GLY A 421 5.98 9.40 10.59
N CYS A 422 5.49 10.36 9.81
CA CYS A 422 5.71 11.80 10.01
C CYS A 422 4.47 12.57 10.51
N ASP A 423 3.32 11.91 10.60
CA ASP A 423 2.00 12.55 10.83
C ASP A 423 1.66 12.87 12.31
N VAL A 424 2.51 12.53 13.31
CA VAL A 424 2.19 12.71 14.74
C VAL A 424 3.00 13.85 15.35
N GLY A 425 2.35 14.98 15.65
CA GLY A 425 2.91 16.17 16.31
C GLY A 425 3.30 15.98 17.79
N GLY A 426 3.78 14.80 18.16
CA GLY A 426 4.28 14.46 19.49
C GLY A 426 5.50 13.57 19.33
N CYS A 427 6.64 14.18 19.03
CA CYS A 427 7.94 13.52 19.04
C CYS A 427 8.29 13.12 20.47
N GLY A 428 7.98 11.87 20.82
CA GLY A 428 8.79 11.09 21.74
C GLY A 428 9.70 10.19 20.91
N ASP A 429 10.95 10.62 20.74
CA ASP A 429 12.14 9.78 20.52
C ASP A 429 12.20 8.77 19.36
N VAL A 430 11.33 8.84 18.36
CA VAL A 430 11.53 8.07 17.11
C VAL A 430 12.27 8.96 16.12
N GLY A 431 13.61 8.83 16.05
CA GLY A 431 14.53 9.58 15.18
C GLY A 431 14.38 9.30 13.67
N GLY A 432 13.12 9.21 13.20
CA GLY A 432 12.74 8.67 11.90
C GLY A 432 12.32 9.70 10.85
N CYS A 433 11.94 10.91 11.25
CA CYS A 433 11.65 11.96 10.28
C CYS A 433 12.97 12.52 9.79
N ILE A 434 13.40 12.05 8.61
CA ILE A 434 14.61 12.51 7.94
C ILE A 434 14.41 13.99 7.59
N ASP A 435 14.95 14.89 8.42
CA ASP A 435 15.11 16.30 8.10
C ASP A 435 16.29 16.43 7.11
N LEU A 436 16.03 16.21 5.82
CA LEU A 436 16.95 16.55 4.72
C LEU A 436 16.25 17.34 3.62
#